data_AF-A0A945CZI7-F1
#
_entry.id   AF-A0A945CZI7-F1
#
_cell.length_a   1.000
_cell.length_b   1.000
_cell.length_c   1.000
_cell.angle_alpha   90.00
_cell.angle_beta   90.00
_cell.angle_gamma   90.00
#
_symmetry.space_group_name_H-M   'P 1'
#
loop_
_entity.id
_entity.type
_entity.pdbx_description
1 polymer ?
#
loop_
_entity_poly.entity_id
_entity_poly.type
_entity_poly.pdbx_seq_one_letter_code
_entity_poly.pdbx_strand_id
1 'polypeptide(L)'
;MKRTIVLGLLIILSMFGMAMSNTQPQSMECSSTCMLAFLQPKDGVYPQEEGRRPGRMRPDHKAPPRGEGRNQMGEGQISPMMVDHCLEVIKEIDPDLASQLSAMCEKDPEALQKIIRKQGHRLGSLIRLKESDPDLFKVKVTELKTDAEIYYVAMSLKGLDQEAPSTQKVIAELEGLVRAKTEITIKAQTLYIKRLERHLEGLQSKLADTTARLDEIVQSRMDQLLGVVGEEPVKDPSQSE
;
A
#
# COMPACT_ATOMS: atom_id res chain seq x y z
N MET A 1 8.28 1.15 38.43
CA MET A 1 9.71 0.99 38.06
C MET A 1 9.81 1.06 36.54
N LYS A 2 10.33 2.18 36.01
CA LYS A 2 10.45 2.43 34.57
C LYS A 2 11.76 1.79 34.10
N ARG A 3 11.70 0.81 33.19
CA ARG A 3 12.90 0.20 32.59
C ARG A 3 13.36 1.06 31.42
N THR A 4 14.39 1.87 31.66
CA THR A 4 15.21 2.50 30.63
C THR A 4 16.09 1.42 30.00
N ILE A 5 15.76 1.03 28.76
CA ILE A 5 16.53 0.06 27.98
C ILE A 5 17.55 0.84 27.14
N VAL A 6 18.82 0.58 27.42
CA VAL A 6 20.00 1.02 26.66
C VAL A 6 19.97 0.31 25.30
N LEU A 7 20.01 1.05 24.18
CA LEU A 7 20.03 0.48 22.84
C LEU A 7 21.23 1.01 22.05
N GLY A 8 22.14 0.08 21.74
CA GLY A 8 23.34 0.30 20.96
C GLY A 8 23.12 0.21 19.45
N LEU A 9 24.01 0.93 18.76
CA LEU A 9 24.31 0.94 17.33
C LEU A 9 24.22 -0.43 16.62
N LEU A 10 23.70 -0.43 15.39
CA LEU A 10 24.40 -1.00 14.22
C LEU A 10 23.73 -0.63 12.87
N ILE A 11 24.42 0.25 12.14
CA ILE A 11 24.38 0.38 10.67
C ILE A 11 25.62 -0.37 10.17
N ILE A 12 25.49 -1.17 9.11
CA ILE A 12 26.64 -1.83 8.46
C ILE A 12 27.07 -1.05 7.22
N LEU A 13 28.30 -0.51 7.33
CA LEU A 13 29.39 -0.35 6.35
C LEU A 13 29.20 0.46 5.06
N SER A 14 29.83 1.65 5.05
CA SER A 14 30.89 1.96 4.08
C SER A 14 32.11 2.55 4.83
N MET A 15 33.31 2.27 4.32
CA MET A 15 34.60 2.39 5.00
C MET A 15 35.06 3.83 5.24
N PHE A 16 35.62 4.12 6.42
CA PHE A 16 36.87 4.89 6.61
C PHE A 16 37.32 4.79 8.08
N GLY A 17 38.62 4.72 8.32
CA GLY A 17 39.21 4.45 9.62
C GLY A 17 39.50 5.67 10.52
N MET A 18 39.86 5.31 11.76
CA MET A 18 40.62 6.05 12.79
C MET A 18 39.96 7.17 13.63
N ALA A 19 40.03 6.93 14.95
CA ALA A 19 40.35 7.85 16.06
C ALA A 19 39.28 8.78 16.70
N MET A 20 38.91 8.40 17.93
CA MET A 20 38.78 9.15 19.20
C MET A 20 37.96 10.45 19.32
N SER A 21 36.95 10.31 20.19
CA SER A 21 36.38 11.26 21.18
C SER A 21 35.85 12.62 20.74
N ASN A 22 34.52 12.76 20.78
CA ASN A 22 33.88 14.01 21.19
C ASN A 22 32.45 13.76 21.69
N THR A 23 32.14 14.20 22.91
CA THR A 23 30.80 14.19 23.53
C THR A 23 29.97 15.33 22.97
N GLN A 24 28.98 15.00 22.13
CA GLN A 24 27.99 15.93 21.60
C GLN A 24 26.58 15.45 21.97
N PRO A 25 25.64 16.34 22.36
CA PRO A 25 24.28 15.95 22.71
C PRO A 25 23.53 15.55 21.44
N GLN A 26 23.21 14.25 21.33
CA GLN A 26 22.57 13.69 20.14
C GLN A 26 21.05 13.90 20.18
N SER A 27 20.57 14.31 19.00
CA SER A 27 19.18 14.62 18.67
C SER A 27 18.26 13.41 18.75
N MET A 28 16.99 13.73 19.00
CA MET A 28 15.91 12.82 19.37
C MET A 28 15.21 12.19 18.15
N GLU A 29 15.93 11.82 17.09
CA GLU A 29 15.30 11.58 15.77
C GLU A 29 15.19 10.11 15.32
N CYS A 30 15.79 9.13 16.00
CA CYS A 30 15.96 7.77 15.42
C CYS A 30 15.14 6.62 16.04
N SER A 31 14.03 6.88 16.72
CA SER A 31 13.13 5.81 17.21
C SER A 31 12.02 5.41 16.24
N SER A 32 11.64 6.29 15.30
CA SER A 32 10.41 6.08 14.52
C SER A 32 10.58 5.06 13.38
N THR A 33 11.79 4.84 12.89
CA THR A 33 12.03 4.00 11.70
C THR A 33 11.87 2.51 11.99
N CYS A 34 12.16 2.07 13.22
CA CYS A 34 12.06 0.66 13.61
C CYS A 34 10.60 0.22 13.80
N MET A 35 9.75 1.13 14.31
CA MET A 35 8.33 0.88 14.54
C MET A 35 7.51 0.72 13.26
N LEU A 36 8.07 0.96 12.07
CA LEU A 36 7.38 0.74 10.80
C LEU A 36 7.99 -0.42 10.00
N ALA A 37 8.86 -1.22 10.62
CA ALA A 37 9.45 -2.39 9.97
C ALA A 37 8.39 -3.44 9.60
N PHE A 38 7.33 -3.60 10.39
CA PHE A 38 6.18 -4.44 10.02
C PHE A 38 5.37 -3.86 8.85
N LEU A 39 5.52 -2.57 8.57
CA LEU A 39 4.99 -1.93 7.38
C LEU A 39 5.94 -1.97 6.18
N GLN A 40 7.09 -2.64 6.27
CA GLN A 40 7.89 -2.85 5.07
C GLN A 40 7.23 -3.91 4.18
N PRO A 41 7.36 -3.80 2.83
CA PRO A 41 6.94 -4.86 1.94
C PRO A 41 7.70 -6.13 2.35
N LYS A 42 6.98 -7.09 2.91
CA LYS A 42 7.44 -8.48 2.85
C LYS A 42 7.30 -8.86 1.38
N ASP A 43 8.29 -9.52 0.80
CA ASP A 43 8.24 -10.11 -0.55
C ASP A 43 7.22 -11.26 -0.62
N GLY A 44 6.00 -10.99 -0.15
CA GLY A 44 4.86 -11.86 -0.26
C GLY A 44 4.44 -11.84 -1.72
N VAL A 45 4.30 -13.03 -2.27
CA VAL A 45 3.62 -13.32 -3.53
C VAL A 45 2.15 -12.93 -3.38
N TYR A 46 1.88 -11.62 -3.30
CA TYR A 46 0.61 -11.12 -3.77
C TYR A 46 0.61 -11.36 -5.27
N PRO A 47 -0.49 -11.84 -5.88
CA PRO A 47 -0.63 -11.79 -7.32
C PRO A 47 -0.49 -10.32 -7.69
N GLN A 48 0.70 -9.95 -8.13
CA GLN A 48 0.99 -8.69 -8.75
C GLN A 48 -0.07 -8.57 -9.85
N GLU A 49 -0.83 -7.48 -9.89
CA GLU A 49 -1.70 -7.20 -11.02
C GLU A 49 -0.81 -7.07 -12.26
N GLU A 50 -0.43 -8.21 -12.86
CA GLU A 50 0.19 -8.32 -14.16
C GLU A 50 -0.87 -8.06 -15.22
N GLY A 51 -1.48 -6.88 -15.15
CA GLY A 51 -2.09 -6.22 -16.29
C GLY A 51 -1.03 -5.68 -17.25
N ARG A 52 0.08 -6.41 -17.47
CA ARG A 52 0.94 -6.15 -18.64
C ARG A 52 0.18 -6.66 -19.85
N ARG A 53 -0.55 -5.74 -20.48
CA ARG A 53 -1.18 -5.93 -21.79
C ARG A 53 -0.19 -6.63 -22.74
N PRO A 54 -0.59 -7.69 -23.45
CA PRO A 54 0.26 -8.31 -24.46
C PRO A 54 0.64 -7.25 -25.50
N GLY A 55 1.95 -7.15 -25.74
CA GLY A 55 2.57 -6.11 -26.55
C GLY A 55 2.02 -6.11 -27.97
N ARG A 56 1.45 -4.99 -28.38
CA ARG A 56 1.43 -4.64 -29.81
C ARG A 56 2.87 -4.30 -30.19
N MET A 57 3.48 -5.10 -31.06
CA MET A 57 4.67 -4.70 -31.81
C MET A 57 4.34 -3.40 -32.53
N ARG A 58 4.94 -2.29 -32.09
CA ARG A 58 4.89 -1.00 -32.78
C ARG A 58 6.25 -0.77 -33.44
N PRO A 59 6.30 -0.32 -34.70
CA PRO A 59 7.57 -0.12 -35.39
C PRO A 59 8.41 0.96 -34.71
N ASP A 60 9.72 0.76 -34.82
CA ASP A 60 10.82 1.53 -34.27
C ASP A 60 10.62 3.05 -34.38
N HIS A 61 10.25 3.68 -33.27
CA HIS A 61 10.35 5.13 -33.08
C HIS A 61 11.23 5.35 -31.87
N LYS A 62 12.36 6.02 -32.10
CA LYS A 62 13.31 6.54 -31.11
C LYS A 62 12.56 6.96 -29.85
N ALA A 63 12.57 6.10 -28.83
CA ALA A 63 11.95 6.39 -27.57
C ALA A 63 12.72 7.54 -26.91
N PRO A 64 12.04 8.60 -26.41
CA PRO A 64 12.70 9.55 -25.52
C PRO A 64 13.23 8.79 -24.28
N PRO A 65 14.28 9.30 -23.61
CA PRO A 65 14.85 8.65 -22.44
C PRO A 65 13.72 8.32 -21.47
N ARG A 66 13.68 7.06 -21.06
CA ARG A 66 12.75 6.47 -20.11
C ARG A 66 12.73 7.33 -18.85
N GLY A 67 11.80 8.28 -18.79
CA GLY A 67 11.59 9.09 -17.60
C GLY A 67 11.16 8.18 -16.45
N GLU A 68 11.80 8.35 -15.31
CA GLU A 68 11.50 7.80 -13.99
C GLU A 68 10.10 8.24 -13.52
N GLY A 69 9.05 7.90 -14.27
CA GLY A 69 7.70 8.41 -14.04
C GLY A 69 6.74 7.26 -13.80
N ARG A 70 6.47 6.94 -12.52
CA ARG A 70 5.09 6.65 -12.06
C ARG A 70 4.84 6.42 -10.57
N ASN A 71 5.84 6.43 -9.69
CA ASN A 71 5.60 6.18 -8.26
C ASN A 71 6.01 7.31 -7.31
N GLN A 72 6.48 8.45 -7.82
CA GLN A 72 6.57 9.64 -6.99
C GLN A 72 5.20 10.29 -6.97
N MET A 73 4.46 10.11 -5.86
CA MET A 73 3.64 11.24 -5.40
C MET A 73 4.57 12.45 -5.46
N GLY A 74 4.28 13.40 -6.34
CA GLY A 74 5.13 14.58 -6.51
C GLY A 74 5.38 15.23 -5.15
N GLU A 75 6.38 16.09 -5.05
CA GLU A 75 6.73 16.85 -3.84
C GLU A 75 5.58 17.69 -3.24
N GLY A 76 4.37 17.61 -3.81
CA GLY A 76 3.12 18.12 -3.28
C GLY A 76 2.93 17.82 -1.80
N GLN A 77 2.50 18.84 -1.10
CA GLN A 77 2.12 18.81 0.31
C GLN A 77 1.05 17.74 0.52
N ILE A 78 1.22 16.88 1.54
CA ILE A 78 0.17 15.93 1.91
C ILE A 78 -1.00 16.75 2.48
N SER A 79 -2.21 16.50 1.97
CA SER A 79 -3.41 17.15 2.50
C SER A 79 -3.59 16.82 3.99
N PRO A 80 -3.94 17.79 4.85
CA PRO A 80 -4.20 17.55 6.28
C PRO A 80 -5.21 16.41 6.49
N MET A 81 -6.24 16.34 5.66
CA MET A 81 -7.26 15.28 5.70
C MET A 81 -6.66 13.88 5.52
N MET A 82 -5.62 13.74 4.68
CA MET A 82 -4.93 12.46 4.50
C MET A 82 -4.11 12.08 5.74
N VAL A 83 -3.53 13.07 6.43
CA VAL A 83 -2.80 12.83 7.69
C VAL A 83 -3.75 12.30 8.75
N ASP A 84 -4.92 12.92 8.90
CA ASP A 84 -5.94 12.49 9.86
C ASP A 84 -6.40 11.06 9.59
N HIS A 85 -6.75 10.73 8.35
CA HIS A 85 -7.14 9.36 7.99
C HIS A 85 -6.02 8.34 8.19
N CYS A 86 -4.76 8.73 7.95
CA CYS A 86 -3.62 7.87 8.25
C CYS A 86 -3.52 7.60 9.75
N LEU A 87 -3.63 8.63 10.60
CA LEU A 87 -3.58 8.48 12.05
C LEU A 87 -4.74 7.66 12.59
N GLU A 88 -5.94 7.78 12.03
CA GLU A 88 -7.08 6.93 12.37
C GLU A 88 -6.81 5.45 12.09
N VAL A 89 -6.31 5.12 10.90
CA VAL A 89 -5.97 3.74 10.54
C VAL A 89 -4.84 3.21 11.42
N ILE A 90 -3.82 4.03 11.70
CA ILE A 90 -2.72 3.64 12.58
C ILE A 90 -3.25 3.38 13.99
N LYS A 91 -4.16 4.22 14.51
CA LYS A 91 -4.78 4.03 15.83
C LYS A 91 -5.52 2.70 15.95
N GLU A 92 -6.14 2.24 14.87
CA GLU A 92 -6.79 0.92 14.84
C GLU A 92 -5.79 -0.25 14.86
N ILE A 93 -4.60 -0.06 14.30
CA ILE A 93 -3.52 -1.06 14.26
C ILE A 93 -2.73 -1.06 15.56
N ASP A 94 -2.19 0.10 15.95
CA ASP A 94 -1.34 0.31 17.12
C ASP A 94 -1.64 1.71 17.73
N PRO A 95 -2.40 1.76 18.84
CA PRO A 95 -2.79 3.03 19.47
C PRO A 95 -1.60 3.77 20.11
N ASP A 96 -0.56 3.06 20.54
CA ASP A 96 0.62 3.66 21.13
C ASP A 96 1.46 4.35 20.05
N LEU A 97 1.62 3.69 18.90
CA LEU A 97 2.25 4.29 17.72
C LEU A 97 1.46 5.51 17.21
N ALA A 98 0.13 5.42 17.16
CA ALA A 98 -0.71 6.56 16.78
C ALA A 98 -0.49 7.75 17.73
N SER A 99 -0.42 7.50 19.04
CA SER A 99 -0.15 8.55 20.03
C SER A 99 1.23 9.18 19.85
N GLN A 100 2.25 8.37 19.53
CA GLN A 100 3.60 8.85 19.22
C GLN A 100 3.63 9.70 17.95
N LEU A 101 2.92 9.29 16.89
CA LEU A 101 2.85 10.04 15.64
C LEU A 101 2.03 11.33 15.77
N SER A 102 0.96 11.33 16.58
CA SER A 102 0.23 12.56 16.91
C SER A 102 1.11 13.56 17.66
N ALA A 103 1.86 13.09 18.68
CA ALA A 103 2.82 13.94 19.38
C ALA A 103 3.97 14.42 18.48
N MET A 104 4.36 13.61 17.49
CA MET A 104 5.31 14.03 16.45
C MET A 104 4.71 15.09 15.52
N CYS A 105 3.42 14.97 15.16
CA CYS A 105 2.72 15.97 14.34
C CYS A 105 2.77 17.38 14.96
N GLU A 106 2.67 17.46 16.29
CA GLU A 106 2.74 18.73 17.02
C GLU A 106 4.16 19.32 17.06
N LYS A 107 5.18 18.47 17.10
CA LYS A 107 6.59 18.90 17.28
C LYS A 107 7.33 19.09 15.96
N ASP A 108 7.13 18.17 15.03
CA ASP A 108 7.78 18.11 13.72
C ASP A 108 6.81 17.51 12.67
N PRO A 109 5.92 18.34 12.11
CA PRO A 109 4.98 17.89 11.09
C PRO A 109 5.68 17.45 9.79
N GLU A 110 6.90 17.93 9.51
CA GLU A 110 7.65 17.53 8.32
C GLU A 110 8.17 16.10 8.43
N ALA A 111 8.64 15.68 9.61
CA ALA A 111 9.02 14.29 9.87
C ALA A 111 7.84 13.34 9.68
N LEU A 112 6.66 13.69 10.20
CA LEU A 112 5.44 12.90 9.99
C LEU A 112 5.08 12.84 8.50
N GLN A 113 5.14 13.96 7.78
CA GLN A 113 4.91 13.97 6.34
C GLN A 113 5.89 13.08 5.59
N LYS A 114 7.18 13.04 5.96
CA LYS A 114 8.15 12.12 5.36
C LYS A 114 7.78 10.65 5.62
N ILE A 115 7.32 10.33 6.81
CA ILE A 115 6.83 8.98 7.16
C ILE A 115 5.61 8.62 6.31
N ILE A 116 4.60 9.50 6.26
CA ILE A 116 3.38 9.30 5.48
C ILE A 116 3.69 9.27 3.99
N ARG A 117 4.66 10.02 3.45
CA ARG A 117 5.08 9.88 2.04
C ARG A 117 5.65 8.49 1.76
N LYS A 118 6.49 7.98 2.65
CA LYS A 118 7.11 6.64 2.52
C LYS A 118 6.07 5.52 2.64
N GLN A 119 5.12 5.65 3.57
CA GLN A 119 4.14 4.60 3.88
C GLN A 119 2.76 4.83 3.25
N GLY A 120 2.55 5.98 2.61
CA GLY A 120 1.24 6.50 2.23
C GLY A 120 0.55 5.67 1.17
N HIS A 121 1.30 4.96 0.32
CA HIS A 121 0.71 3.99 -0.58
C HIS A 121 0.02 2.84 0.17
N ARG A 122 0.65 2.32 1.23
CA ARG A 122 0.12 1.21 2.05
C ARG A 122 -1.02 1.70 2.93
N LEU A 123 -0.82 2.82 3.64
CA LEU A 123 -1.86 3.43 4.47
C LEU A 123 -3.08 3.86 3.62
N GLY A 124 -2.85 4.50 2.48
CA GLY A 124 -3.90 4.87 1.54
C GLY A 124 -4.65 3.67 0.97
N SER A 125 -3.99 2.52 0.81
CA SER A 125 -4.67 1.28 0.42
C SER A 125 -5.54 0.72 1.54
N LEU A 126 -5.10 0.82 2.80
CA LEU A 126 -5.92 0.45 3.96
C LEU A 126 -7.11 1.39 4.17
N ILE A 127 -6.95 2.70 3.95
CA ILE A 127 -8.05 3.67 4.00
C ILE A 127 -9.13 3.31 2.97
N ARG A 128 -8.74 3.11 1.70
CA ARG A 128 -9.68 2.67 0.65
C ARG A 128 -10.31 1.32 0.97
N LEU A 129 -9.56 0.41 1.58
CA LEU A 129 -10.06 -0.90 1.97
C LEU A 129 -11.12 -0.78 3.07
N LYS A 130 -10.90 0.08 4.07
CA LYS A 130 -11.87 0.37 5.15
C LYS A 130 -13.21 0.82 4.60
N GLU A 131 -13.20 1.65 3.56
CA GLU A 131 -14.42 2.15 2.90
C GLU A 131 -15.08 1.11 1.98
N SER A 132 -14.29 0.41 1.17
CA SER A 132 -14.81 -0.48 0.12
C SER A 132 -15.12 -1.91 0.58
N ASP A 133 -14.41 -2.41 1.60
CA ASP A 133 -14.53 -3.77 2.12
C ASP A 133 -14.13 -3.81 3.61
N PRO A 134 -15.03 -3.39 4.52
CA PRO A 134 -14.72 -3.26 5.94
C PRO A 134 -14.38 -4.60 6.62
N ASP A 135 -14.88 -5.73 6.10
CA ASP A 135 -14.57 -7.05 6.64
C ASP A 135 -13.15 -7.48 6.28
N LEU A 136 -12.73 -7.30 5.01
CA LEU A 136 -11.35 -7.54 4.62
C LEU A 136 -10.38 -6.58 5.33
N PHE A 137 -10.81 -5.33 5.57
CA PHE A 137 -10.04 -4.38 6.36
C PHE A 137 -9.79 -4.87 7.79
N LYS A 138 -10.80 -5.35 8.52
CA LYS A 138 -10.63 -5.89 9.88
C LYS A 138 -9.64 -7.06 9.92
N VAL A 139 -9.72 -7.96 8.94
CA VAL A 139 -8.77 -9.08 8.82
C VAL A 139 -7.35 -8.56 8.58
N LYS A 140 -7.17 -7.55 7.70
CA LYS A 140 -5.87 -6.94 7.44
C LYS A 140 -5.29 -6.19 8.64
N VAL A 141 -6.11 -5.48 9.41
CA VAL A 141 -5.68 -4.86 10.67
C VAL A 141 -5.20 -5.92 11.66
N THR A 142 -5.93 -7.04 11.77
CA THR A 142 -5.55 -8.15 12.64
C THR A 142 -4.24 -8.79 12.19
N GLU A 143 -4.04 -8.97 10.87
CA GLU A 143 -2.78 -9.46 10.31
C GLU A 143 -1.59 -8.56 10.66
N LEU A 144 -1.75 -7.24 10.55
CA LEU A 144 -0.69 -6.27 10.89
C LEU A 144 -0.37 -6.26 12.37
N LYS A 145 -1.37 -6.39 13.26
CA LYS A 145 -1.17 -6.54 14.70
C LYS A 145 -0.36 -7.78 15.03
N THR A 146 -0.75 -8.93 14.48
CA THR A 146 -0.02 -10.19 14.67
C THR A 146 1.40 -10.10 14.10
N ASP A 147 1.62 -9.40 12.99
CA ASP A 147 2.96 -9.16 12.45
C ASP A 147 3.85 -8.31 13.36
N ALA A 148 3.30 -7.29 14.01
CA ALA A 148 4.02 -6.50 15.01
C ALA A 148 4.40 -7.37 16.22
N GLU A 149 3.49 -8.19 16.73
CA GLU A 149 3.75 -9.12 17.84
C GLU A 149 4.85 -10.13 17.48
N ILE A 150 4.76 -10.77 16.31
CA ILE A 150 5.79 -11.68 15.78
C ILE A 150 7.14 -10.99 15.75
N TYR A 151 7.20 -9.74 15.29
CA TYR A 151 8.44 -8.98 15.23
C TYR A 151 9.04 -8.76 16.62
N TYR A 152 8.25 -8.32 17.60
CA TYR A 152 8.74 -8.09 18.97
C TYR A 152 9.21 -9.37 19.65
N VAL A 153 8.45 -10.47 19.51
CA VAL A 153 8.83 -11.78 20.06
C VAL A 153 10.12 -12.27 19.39
N ALA A 154 10.22 -12.18 18.07
CA ALA A 154 11.44 -12.56 17.34
C ALA A 154 12.66 -11.69 17.72
N MET A 155 12.46 -10.39 18.02
CA MET A 155 13.52 -9.53 18.54
C MET A 155 13.97 -9.94 19.93
N SER A 156 13.06 -10.37 20.80
CA SER A 156 13.41 -10.84 22.14
C SER A 156 14.26 -12.11 22.13
N LEU A 157 14.18 -12.92 21.06
CA LEU A 157 14.97 -14.14 20.87
C LEU A 157 16.41 -13.88 20.39
N LYS A 158 16.73 -12.68 19.89
CA LYS A 158 18.06 -12.39 19.35
C LYS A 158 19.13 -12.49 20.45
N GLY A 159 20.11 -13.36 20.22
CA GLY A 159 21.26 -13.55 21.13
C GLY A 159 20.97 -14.39 22.37
N LEU A 160 19.77 -14.99 22.49
CA LEU A 160 19.47 -15.96 23.53
C LEU A 160 19.96 -17.36 23.14
N ASP A 161 20.34 -18.15 24.14
CA ASP A 161 20.60 -19.58 23.97
C ASP A 161 19.27 -20.31 23.66
N GLN A 162 19.19 -20.96 22.50
CA GLN A 162 17.98 -21.62 22.02
C GLN A 162 17.63 -22.87 22.83
N GLU A 163 18.61 -23.50 23.49
CA GLU A 163 18.37 -24.72 24.29
C GLU A 163 17.87 -24.41 25.71
N ALA A 164 18.01 -23.16 26.15
CA ALA A 164 17.55 -22.77 27.48
C ALA A 164 16.02 -22.93 27.61
N PRO A 165 15.50 -23.55 28.70
CA PRO A 165 14.06 -23.76 28.88
C PRO A 165 13.22 -22.48 28.84
N SER A 166 13.79 -21.34 29.21
CA SER A 166 13.14 -20.02 29.10
C SER A 166 12.98 -19.57 27.65
N THR A 167 13.98 -19.82 26.80
CA THR A 167 13.96 -19.48 25.37
C THR A 167 12.97 -20.37 24.62
N GLN A 168 12.92 -21.66 24.96
CA GLN A 168 11.95 -22.60 24.39
C GLN A 168 10.49 -22.17 24.58
N LYS A 169 10.16 -21.53 25.70
CA LYS A 169 8.81 -20.95 25.90
C LYS A 169 8.50 -19.82 24.92
N VAL A 170 9.46 -18.93 24.68
CA VAL A 170 9.32 -17.80 23.74
C VAL A 170 9.27 -18.30 22.29
N ILE A 171 10.00 -19.38 21.97
CA ILE A 171 9.91 -20.06 20.67
C ILE A 171 8.51 -20.64 20.46
N ALA A 172 7.96 -21.35 21.45
CA ALA A 172 6.61 -21.91 21.36
C ALA A 172 5.53 -20.81 21.21
N GLU A 173 5.70 -19.66 21.87
CA GLU A 173 4.86 -18.48 21.68
C GLU A 173 4.95 -17.94 20.24
N LEU A 174 6.16 -17.78 19.71
CA LEU A 174 6.38 -17.35 18.33
C LEU A 174 5.75 -18.31 17.32
N GLU A 175 5.86 -19.62 17.53
CA GLU A 175 5.20 -20.63 16.70
C GLU A 175 3.67 -20.47 16.73
N GLY A 176 3.10 -20.23 17.92
CA GLY A 176 1.67 -19.94 18.08
C GLY A 176 1.23 -18.72 17.27
N LEU A 177 1.99 -17.63 17.34
CA LEU A 177 1.73 -16.41 16.57
C LEU A 177 1.84 -16.64 15.05
N VAL A 178 2.84 -17.39 14.59
CA VAL A 178 3.01 -17.72 13.17
C VAL A 178 1.86 -18.59 12.65
N ARG A 179 1.37 -19.55 13.44
CA ARG A 179 0.16 -20.32 13.09
C ARG A 179 -1.07 -19.42 12.99
N ALA A 180 -1.29 -18.58 13.99
CA ALA A 180 -2.40 -17.62 13.99
C ALA A 180 -2.34 -16.69 12.77
N LYS A 181 -1.15 -16.17 12.44
CA LYS A 181 -0.94 -15.37 11.22
C LYS A 181 -1.35 -16.16 9.97
N THR A 182 -0.93 -17.41 9.85
CA THR A 182 -1.24 -18.25 8.69
C THR A 182 -2.75 -18.40 8.50
N GLU A 183 -3.49 -18.64 9.60
CA GLU A 183 -4.95 -18.69 9.56
C GLU A 183 -5.59 -17.35 9.15
N ILE A 184 -5.06 -16.23 9.66
CA ILE A 184 -5.52 -14.88 9.28
C ILE A 184 -5.28 -14.64 7.78
N THR A 185 -4.11 -15.01 7.25
CA THR A 185 -3.80 -14.87 5.82
C THR A 185 -4.73 -15.72 4.96
N ILE A 186 -5.04 -16.96 5.35
CA ILE A 186 -6.02 -17.82 4.65
C ILE A 186 -7.41 -17.17 4.65
N LYS A 187 -7.85 -16.60 5.77
CA LYS A 187 -9.12 -15.87 5.87
C LYS A 187 -9.14 -14.66 4.94
N ALA A 188 -8.06 -13.86 4.91
CA ALA A 188 -7.93 -12.71 4.02
C ALA A 188 -8.00 -13.11 2.54
N GLN A 189 -7.28 -14.18 2.16
CA GLN A 189 -7.31 -14.71 0.80
C GLN A 189 -8.71 -15.21 0.42
N THR A 190 -9.40 -15.88 1.33
CA THR A 190 -10.78 -16.35 1.11
C THR A 190 -11.73 -15.18 0.84
N LEU A 191 -11.65 -14.09 1.62
CA LEU A 191 -12.44 -12.88 1.39
C LEU A 191 -12.12 -12.22 0.05
N TYR A 192 -10.83 -12.19 -0.31
CA TYR A 192 -10.38 -11.66 -1.59
C TYR A 192 -10.94 -12.46 -2.78
N ILE A 193 -10.91 -13.80 -2.71
CA ILE A 193 -11.50 -14.68 -3.72
C ILE A 193 -13.01 -14.38 -3.87
N LYS A 194 -13.75 -14.32 -2.76
CA LYS A 194 -15.19 -13.98 -2.78
C LYS A 194 -15.49 -12.62 -3.39
N ARG A 195 -14.58 -11.66 -3.26
CA ARG A 195 -14.70 -10.34 -3.91
C ARG A 195 -14.48 -10.44 -5.42
N LEU A 196 -13.47 -11.18 -5.85
CA LEU A 196 -13.22 -11.42 -7.27
C LEU A 196 -14.37 -12.15 -7.95
N GLU A 197 -14.94 -13.16 -7.29
CA GLU A 197 -16.11 -13.90 -7.78
C GLU A 197 -17.29 -12.95 -8.04
N ARG A 198 -17.65 -12.10 -7.07
CA ARG A 198 -18.70 -11.08 -7.26
C ARG A 198 -18.41 -10.11 -8.41
N HIS A 199 -17.15 -9.74 -8.60
CA HIS A 199 -16.77 -8.86 -9.71
C HIS A 199 -16.90 -9.57 -11.06
N LEU A 200 -16.51 -10.85 -11.15
CA LEU A 200 -16.69 -11.67 -12.33
C LEU A 200 -18.17 -11.85 -12.68
N GLU A 201 -19.02 -12.16 -11.69
CA GLU A 201 -20.47 -12.24 -11.87
C GLU A 201 -21.05 -10.93 -12.40
N GLY A 202 -20.62 -9.78 -11.86
CA GLY A 202 -21.04 -8.47 -12.33
C GLY A 202 -20.61 -8.18 -13.79
N LEU A 203 -19.39 -8.58 -14.17
CA LEU A 203 -18.92 -8.45 -15.55
C LEU A 203 -19.67 -9.37 -16.52
N GLN A 204 -19.95 -10.61 -16.10
CA GLN A 204 -20.74 -11.57 -16.87
C GLN A 204 -22.17 -11.05 -17.09
N SER A 205 -22.80 -10.50 -16.05
CA SER A 205 -24.13 -9.89 -16.15
C SER A 205 -24.15 -8.71 -17.14
N LYS A 206 -23.17 -7.81 -17.07
CA LYS A 206 -23.05 -6.69 -18.04
C LYS A 206 -22.85 -7.17 -19.47
N LEU A 207 -22.05 -8.23 -19.66
CA LEU A 207 -21.83 -8.82 -20.98
C LEU A 207 -23.12 -9.43 -21.51
N ALA A 208 -23.87 -10.16 -20.67
CA ALA A 208 -25.15 -10.73 -21.04
C ALA A 208 -26.17 -9.65 -21.44
N ASP A 209 -26.28 -8.56 -20.67
CA ASP A 209 -27.14 -7.42 -20.99
C ASP A 209 -26.73 -6.75 -22.31
N THR A 210 -25.44 -6.49 -22.50
CA THR A 210 -24.92 -5.90 -23.75
C THR A 210 -25.19 -6.81 -24.95
N THR A 211 -25.07 -8.12 -24.76
CA THR A 211 -25.36 -9.11 -25.81
C THR A 211 -26.84 -9.16 -26.15
N ALA A 212 -27.72 -9.08 -25.15
CA ALA A 212 -29.17 -9.02 -25.35
C ALA A 212 -29.60 -7.74 -26.08
N ARG A 213 -28.87 -6.64 -25.88
CA ARG A 213 -29.11 -5.34 -26.52
C ARG A 213 -28.31 -5.11 -27.80
N LEU A 214 -27.67 -6.16 -28.34
CA LEU A 214 -26.76 -6.02 -29.47
C LEU A 214 -27.44 -5.37 -30.68
N ASP A 215 -28.64 -5.83 -31.04
CA ASP A 215 -29.38 -5.30 -32.20
C ASP A 215 -29.77 -3.82 -32.02
N GLU A 216 -30.21 -3.43 -30.82
CA GLU A 216 -30.52 -2.04 -30.47
C GLU A 216 -29.27 -1.15 -30.61
N ILE A 217 -28.14 -1.61 -30.08
CA ILE A 217 -26.85 -0.91 -30.17
C ILE A 217 -26.41 -0.78 -31.64
N VAL A 218 -26.54 -1.84 -32.42
CA VAL A 218 -26.20 -1.84 -33.86
C VAL A 218 -27.08 -0.85 -34.61
N GLN A 219 -28.40 -0.88 -34.41
CA GLN A 219 -29.32 0.04 -35.07
C GLN A 219 -29.01 1.50 -34.72
N SER A 220 -28.81 1.80 -33.43
CA SER A 220 -28.45 3.16 -32.98
C SER A 220 -27.14 3.65 -33.61
N ARG A 221 -26.15 2.78 -33.77
CA ARG A 221 -24.88 3.12 -34.46
C ARG A 221 -25.07 3.32 -35.96
N MET A 222 -25.91 2.51 -36.61
CA MET A 222 -26.25 2.69 -38.02
C MET A 222 -26.94 4.02 -38.26
N ASP A 223 -27.91 4.39 -37.42
CA ASP A 223 -28.64 5.65 -37.51
C ASP A 223 -27.70 6.86 -37.33
N GLN A 224 -26.77 6.79 -36.36
CA GLN A 224 -25.74 7.82 -36.16
C GLN A 224 -24.85 8.01 -37.39
N LEU A 225 -24.40 6.92 -38.02
CA LEU A 225 -23.51 6.98 -39.17
C LEU A 225 -24.22 7.49 -40.42
N LEU A 226 -25.46 7.05 -40.66
CA LEU A 226 -26.25 7.51 -41.81
C LEU A 226 -26.74 8.94 -41.66
N GLY A 227 -27.09 9.38 -40.45
CA GLY A 227 -27.48 10.77 -40.17
C GLY A 227 -26.36 11.78 -40.43
N VAL A 228 -25.11 11.44 -40.13
CA VAL A 228 -23.94 12.30 -40.41
C VAL A 228 -23.67 12.47 -41.91
N VAL A 229 -24.07 11.50 -42.74
CA VAL A 229 -23.92 11.58 -44.21
C VAL A 229 -25.00 12.47 -44.85
N GLY A 230 -26.11 12.73 -44.17
CA GLY A 230 -27.23 13.51 -44.69
C GLY A 230 -27.18 15.03 -44.45
N GLU A 231 -26.25 15.52 -43.62
CA GLU A 231 -26.21 16.92 -43.15
C GLU A 231 -25.03 17.76 -43.66
N GLU A 232 -24.40 17.42 -44.79
CA GLU A 232 -23.61 18.43 -45.53
C GLU A 232 -24.54 19.15 -46.53
N PRO A 233 -25.13 20.32 -46.19
CA PRO A 233 -25.67 21.19 -47.21
C PRO A 233 -24.47 21.67 -48.03
N VAL A 234 -24.42 21.23 -49.29
CA VAL A 234 -23.61 21.86 -50.32
C VAL A 234 -24.02 23.34 -50.33
N LYS A 235 -23.23 24.18 -49.66
CA LYS A 235 -23.33 25.64 -49.79
C LYS A 235 -23.00 25.93 -51.24
N ASP A 236 -24.05 26.13 -52.01
CA ASP A 236 -23.97 26.59 -53.40
C ASP A 236 -23.21 27.93 -53.40
N PRO A 237 -21.99 28.01 -53.97
CA PRO A 237 -21.18 29.23 -53.96
C PRO A 237 -21.72 30.30 -54.94
N SER A 238 -22.94 30.14 -55.44
CA SER A 238 -23.55 31.00 -56.46
C SER A 238 -24.39 32.16 -55.91
N GLN A 239 -24.47 32.35 -54.58
CA GLN A 239 -25.09 33.55 -53.97
C GLN A 239 -24.04 34.49 -53.38
N SER A 240 -23.19 35.03 -54.24
CA SER A 240 -22.43 36.24 -53.96
C SER A 240 -22.25 37.01 -55.26
N GLU A 241 -23.28 37.77 -55.63
CA GLU A 241 -23.21 39.00 -56.45
C GLU A 241 -24.51 39.80 -56.32
#